data_AF-A0A2W2BB09-F1
#
_entry.id   AF-A0A2W2BB09-F1
#
_cell.length_a   1.000
_cell.length_b   1.000
_cell.length_c   1.000
_cell.angle_alpha   90.00
_cell.angle_beta   90.00
_cell.angle_gamma   90.00
#
_symmetry.space_group_name_H-M   'P 1'
#
loop_
_entity.id
_entity.type
_entity.pdbx_description
1 polymer ?
#
loop_
_entity_poly.entity_id
_entity_poly.type
_entity_poly.pdbx_seq_one_letter_code
_entity_poly.pdbx_strand_id
1 'polypeptide(L)'
;MWTDKNFQPDNNNREAAKANIPFMSTMVEVMNKSVRMGYIDNFKVTKRGLYSLAKSRYYRPEQVKVVNFYRFEGQSDPADNSILYLIETTDGQKGSLTDSYGAYADASVNAFIQEVENIEKKITDSQKGHC
;
A
#
# COMPACT_ATOMS: atom_id res chain seq x y z
N MET A 1 27.05 -21.66 -29.30
CA MET A 1 26.20 -20.48 -29.50
C MET A 1 25.17 -20.46 -28.36
N TRP A 2 25.33 -19.47 -27.48
CA TRP A 2 24.45 -19.00 -26.39
C TRP A 2 23.98 -20.01 -25.34
N THR A 3 24.73 -20.03 -24.24
CA THR A 3 24.54 -20.73 -22.98
C THR A 3 23.36 -20.21 -22.16
N ASP A 4 22.55 -21.14 -21.66
CA ASP A 4 21.67 -21.00 -20.49
C ASP A 4 22.38 -20.24 -19.36
N LYS A 5 21.87 -19.06 -19.04
CA LYS A 5 22.25 -18.31 -17.84
C LYS A 5 21.25 -18.63 -16.73
N ASN A 6 21.68 -19.58 -15.89
CA ASN A 6 21.33 -19.74 -14.48
C ASN A 6 20.64 -18.51 -13.87
N PHE A 7 19.33 -18.57 -13.73
CA PHE A 7 18.56 -17.75 -12.80
C PHE A 7 18.78 -18.31 -11.40
N GLN A 8 19.76 -17.76 -10.68
CA GLN A 8 19.92 -18.03 -9.25
C GLN A 8 19.07 -16.99 -8.51
N PRO A 9 18.04 -17.38 -7.72
CA PRO A 9 17.46 -16.45 -6.77
C PRO A 9 18.49 -16.23 -5.67
N ASP A 10 19.04 -15.02 -5.57
CA ASP A 10 19.97 -14.64 -4.52
C ASP A 10 19.24 -14.67 -3.16
N ASN A 11 19.50 -15.75 -2.41
CA ASN A 11 19.07 -15.92 -1.02
C ASN A 11 20.13 -15.28 -0.11
N ASN A 12 20.10 -13.95 -0.02
CA ASN A 12 21.13 -13.05 0.51
C ASN A 12 20.99 -12.29 1.83
N ASN A 13 19.86 -12.19 2.55
CA ASN A 13 19.81 -11.16 3.62
C ASN A 13 18.73 -11.37 4.69
N ARG A 14 19.16 -12.01 5.79
CA ARG A 14 18.60 -11.84 7.13
C ARG A 14 19.01 -10.48 7.68
N GLU A 15 18.16 -9.46 7.56
CA GLU A 15 18.26 -8.25 8.40
C GLU A 15 16.86 -7.83 8.88
N ALA A 16 16.48 -8.40 10.01
CA ALA A 16 15.42 -7.87 10.87
C ALA A 16 15.97 -6.61 11.58
N ALA A 17 16.04 -5.49 10.86
CA ALA A 17 16.34 -4.19 11.43
C ALA A 17 15.36 -3.17 10.83
N LYS A 18 14.51 -2.60 11.70
CA LYS A 18 13.53 -1.53 11.49
C LYS A 18 13.56 -0.93 10.08
N ALA A 19 12.62 -1.38 9.25
CA ALA A 19 12.56 -1.11 7.81
C ALA A 19 12.37 0.38 7.48
N ASN A 20 13.49 1.11 7.43
CA ASN A 20 13.56 2.38 6.72
C ASN A 20 13.65 2.01 5.23
N ILE A 21 12.51 2.04 4.52
CA ILE A 21 12.51 1.71 3.09
C ILE A 21 13.29 2.82 2.38
N PRO A 22 14.46 2.53 1.79
CA PRO A 22 15.23 3.55 1.10
C PRO A 22 14.45 4.03 -0.12
N PHE A 23 14.59 5.32 -0.42
CA PHE A 23 13.96 6.03 -1.54
C PHE A 23 14.28 5.40 -2.93
N MET A 24 15.26 4.50 -3.02
CA MET A 24 15.65 3.76 -4.23
C MET A 24 15.16 2.30 -4.27
N SER A 25 14.11 1.93 -3.55
CA SER A 25 13.51 0.58 -3.70
C SER A 25 12.52 0.54 -4.87
N THR A 26 12.63 -0.48 -5.71
CA THR A 26 11.67 -0.75 -6.80
C THR A 26 10.31 -1.20 -6.26
N MET A 27 9.23 -1.07 -7.05
CA MET A 27 7.90 -1.56 -6.66
C MET A 27 7.92 -3.03 -6.25
N VAL A 28 8.70 -3.84 -6.96
CA VAL A 28 8.88 -5.27 -6.67
C VAL A 28 9.52 -5.51 -5.31
N GLU A 29 10.53 -4.73 -4.91
CA GLU A 29 11.14 -4.85 -3.59
C GLU A 29 10.18 -4.47 -2.47
N VAL A 30 9.42 -3.37 -2.65
CA VAL A 30 8.43 -2.95 -1.65
C VAL A 30 7.34 -4.00 -1.53
N MET A 31 6.81 -4.54 -2.63
CA MET A 31 5.84 -5.64 -2.59
C MET A 31 6.41 -6.88 -1.86
N ASN A 32 7.63 -7.29 -2.18
CA ASN A 32 8.27 -8.42 -1.50
C ASN A 32 8.47 -8.18 0.00
N LYS A 33 8.83 -6.96 0.41
CA LYS A 33 8.94 -6.60 1.83
C LYS A 33 7.57 -6.60 2.51
N SER A 34 6.57 -6.02 1.86
CA SER A 34 5.18 -6.01 2.33
C SER A 34 4.66 -7.42 2.57
N VAL A 35 4.89 -8.34 1.64
CA VAL A 35 4.55 -9.77 1.79
C VAL A 35 5.27 -10.38 3.01
N ARG A 36 6.57 -10.11 3.20
CA ARG A 36 7.32 -10.58 4.39
C ARG A 36 6.81 -9.99 5.70
N MET A 37 6.25 -8.78 5.68
CA MET A 37 5.61 -8.13 6.82
C MET A 37 4.17 -8.62 7.07
N GLY A 38 3.63 -9.50 6.23
CA GLY A 38 2.26 -10.03 6.34
C GLY A 38 1.21 -9.25 5.57
N TYR A 39 1.59 -8.25 4.77
CA TYR A 39 0.71 -7.56 3.83
C TYR A 39 0.56 -8.40 2.56
N ILE A 40 -0.20 -9.49 2.68
CA ILE A 40 -0.46 -10.45 1.60
C ILE A 40 -1.83 -10.25 0.96
N ASP A 41 -2.71 -9.47 1.60
CA ASP A 41 -4.01 -9.15 1.04
C ASP A 41 -3.89 -8.03 0.01
N ASN A 42 -4.77 -8.07 -0.98
CA ASN A 42 -4.83 -7.04 -1.99
C ASN A 42 -6.17 -6.32 -1.86
N PHE A 43 -6.10 -5.02 -1.64
CA PHE A 43 -7.28 -4.18 -1.49
C PHE A 43 -7.59 -3.44 -2.78
N LYS A 44 -8.87 -3.14 -2.98
CA LYS A 44 -9.36 -2.33 -4.09
C LYS A 44 -10.45 -1.40 -3.62
N VAL A 45 -10.37 -0.11 -3.94
CA VAL A 45 -11.46 0.81 -3.65
C VAL A 45 -12.59 0.59 -4.66
N THR A 46 -13.81 0.56 -4.15
CA THR A 46 -15.04 0.47 -4.93
C THR A 46 -16.01 1.54 -4.44
N LYS A 47 -17.13 1.74 -5.16
CA LYS A 47 -18.21 2.65 -4.72
C LYS A 47 -18.77 2.32 -3.32
N ARG A 48 -18.57 1.09 -2.83
CA ARG A 48 -19.04 0.65 -1.49
C ARG A 48 -17.99 0.83 -0.39
N GLY A 49 -16.75 1.19 -0.74
CA GLY A 49 -15.61 1.25 0.18
C GLY A 49 -14.45 0.34 -0.25
N LEU A 50 -13.55 0.03 0.69
CA LEU A 50 -12.38 -0.79 0.45
C LEU A 50 -12.76 -2.28 0.39
N TYR A 51 -12.54 -2.93 -0.73
CA TYR A 51 -12.77 -4.35 -0.92
C TYR A 51 -11.47 -5.14 -0.74
N SER A 52 -11.48 -6.12 0.17
CA SER A 52 -10.43 -7.12 0.33
C SER A 52 -10.65 -8.26 -0.65
N LEU A 53 -9.64 -8.58 -1.45
CA LEU A 53 -9.68 -9.72 -2.36
C LEU A 53 -9.49 -11.04 -1.60
N ALA A 54 -8.63 -11.11 -0.58
CA ALA A 54 -8.41 -12.35 0.17
C ALA A 54 -9.60 -12.73 1.05
N LYS A 55 -10.27 -11.75 1.68
CA LYS A 55 -11.45 -11.99 2.53
C LYS A 55 -12.78 -11.86 1.78
N SER A 56 -12.76 -11.35 0.55
CA SER A 56 -13.96 -11.03 -0.24
C SER A 56 -14.98 -10.20 0.56
N ARG A 57 -14.48 -9.18 1.27
CA ARG A 57 -15.27 -8.36 2.20
C ARG A 57 -14.99 -6.88 1.98
N TYR A 58 -16.01 -6.05 2.25
CA TYR A 58 -15.90 -4.60 2.25
C TYR A 58 -15.58 -4.06 3.65
N TYR A 59 -14.66 -3.11 3.70
CA TYR A 59 -14.27 -2.33 4.87
C TYR A 59 -14.68 -0.88 4.68
N ARG A 60 -15.20 -0.29 5.77
CA ARG A 60 -15.50 1.13 5.85
C ARG A 60 -14.21 1.93 6.05
N PRO A 61 -14.16 3.21 5.65
CA PRO A 61 -12.97 4.04 5.84
C PRO A 61 -12.59 4.18 7.32
N GLU A 62 -13.56 4.15 8.23
CA GLU A 62 -13.34 4.14 9.69
C GLU A 62 -12.64 2.86 10.21
N GLN A 63 -12.69 1.77 9.43
CA GLN A 63 -12.06 0.50 9.77
C GLN A 63 -10.72 0.30 9.05
N VAL A 64 -10.31 1.29 8.27
CA VAL A 64 -9.15 1.25 7.39
C VAL A 64 -8.14 2.27 7.88
N LYS A 65 -6.90 1.85 8.00
CA LYS A 65 -5.78 2.68 8.39
C LYS A 65 -4.69 2.61 7.34
N VAL A 66 -4.33 3.75 6.76
CA VAL A 66 -3.19 3.85 5.86
C VAL A 66 -1.93 3.91 6.72
N VAL A 67 -1.15 2.84 6.72
CA VAL A 67 0.10 2.73 7.50
C VAL A 67 1.22 3.46 6.79
N ASN A 68 1.33 3.28 5.47
CA ASN A 68 2.29 3.99 4.66
C ASN A 68 1.85 4.06 3.19
N PHE A 69 2.45 4.94 2.40
CA PHE A 69 2.25 4.97 0.96
C PHE A 69 3.57 5.21 0.23
N TYR A 70 3.71 4.59 -0.94
CA TYR A 70 4.88 4.68 -1.80
C TYR A 70 4.43 5.11 -3.19
N ARG A 71 4.97 6.22 -3.66
CA ARG A 71 4.75 6.68 -5.02
C ARG A 71 5.89 6.16 -5.90
N PHE A 72 5.53 5.44 -6.95
CA PHE A 72 6.43 4.97 -7.97
C PHE A 72 6.18 5.78 -9.25
N GLU A 73 7.24 6.35 -9.79
CA GLU A 73 7.22 7.01 -11.10
C GLU A 73 7.88 6.05 -12.09
N GLY A 74 7.11 5.50 -13.02
CA GLY A 74 7.65 4.59 -14.03
C GLY A 74 8.52 5.37 -15.03
N GLN A 75 9.66 4.80 -15.41
CA GLN A 75 10.63 5.47 -16.30
C GLN A 75 10.14 5.63 -17.74
N SER A 76 9.04 4.97 -18.14
CA SER A 76 8.69 4.80 -19.55
C SER A 76 7.38 5.44 -19.98
N ASP A 77 6.42 5.68 -19.08
CA ASP A 77 5.16 6.32 -19.44
C ASP A 77 4.59 7.12 -18.26
N PRO A 78 4.08 8.34 -18.44
CA PRO A 78 3.35 9.07 -17.40
C PRO A 78 2.08 8.34 -16.94
N ALA A 79 1.59 7.34 -17.69
CA ALA A 79 0.55 6.40 -17.26
C ALA A 79 1.05 5.32 -16.28
N ASP A 80 2.37 5.12 -16.18
CA ASP A 80 3.01 4.10 -15.34
C ASP A 80 3.22 4.60 -13.89
N ASN A 81 2.84 5.86 -13.62
CA ASN A 81 2.81 6.42 -12.28
C ASN A 81 1.81 5.66 -11.41
N SER A 82 2.30 4.98 -10.39
CA SER A 82 1.49 4.16 -9.50
C SER A 82 1.78 4.50 -8.05
N ILE A 83 0.76 4.51 -7.20
CA ILE A 83 0.88 4.68 -5.76
C ILE A 83 0.47 3.37 -5.09
N LEU A 84 1.36 2.85 -4.24
CA LEU A 84 1.12 1.70 -3.40
C LEU A 84 0.85 2.15 -1.98
N TYR A 85 -0.37 1.96 -1.51
CA TYR A 85 -0.78 2.20 -0.13
C TYR A 85 -0.70 0.90 0.66
N LEU A 86 -0.01 0.91 1.79
CA LEU A 86 -0.07 -0.15 2.79
C LEU A 86 -1.21 0.15 3.75
N ILE A 87 -2.17 -0.76 3.78
CA ILE A 87 -3.39 -0.62 4.56
C ILE A 87 -3.42 -1.72 5.62
N GLU A 88 -3.80 -1.29 6.82
CA GLU A 88 -4.14 -2.17 7.93
C GLU A 88 -5.59 -1.89 8.34
N THR A 89 -6.34 -2.94 8.62
CA THR A 89 -7.72 -2.81 9.10
C THR A 89 -7.78 -3.00 10.61
N THR A 90 -8.87 -2.56 11.23
CA THR A 90 -9.11 -2.75 12.67
C THR A 90 -9.21 -4.22 13.08
N ASP A 91 -9.47 -5.13 12.14
CA ASP A 91 -9.49 -6.58 12.33
C ASP A 91 -8.08 -7.21 12.32
N GLY A 92 -7.04 -6.39 12.07
CA GLY A 92 -5.66 -6.85 11.90
C GLY A 92 -5.33 -7.37 10.50
N GLN A 93 -6.27 -7.30 9.54
CA GLN A 93 -5.97 -7.62 8.14
C GLN A 93 -5.03 -6.57 7.56
N LYS A 94 -3.91 -7.04 7.02
CA LYS A 94 -2.88 -6.22 6.37
C LYS A 94 -2.84 -6.55 4.88
N GLY A 95 -2.72 -5.51 4.07
CA GLY A 95 -2.68 -5.66 2.62
C GLY A 95 -2.25 -4.38 1.93
N SER A 96 -2.08 -4.48 0.62
CA SER A 96 -1.70 -3.36 -0.22
C SER A 96 -2.82 -2.96 -1.17
N LEU A 97 -2.98 -1.66 -1.36
CA LEU A 97 -3.83 -1.04 -2.37
C LEU A 97 -2.91 -0.36 -3.39
N THR A 98 -2.97 -0.79 -4.64
CA THR A 98 -2.27 -0.13 -5.74
C THR A 98 -3.26 0.71 -6.53
N ASP A 99 -2.91 1.97 -6.77
CA ASP A 99 -3.66 2.91 -7.58
C ASP A 99 -2.77 3.53 -8.66
N SER A 100 -3.35 3.83 -9.82
CA SER A 100 -2.66 4.54 -10.90
C SER A 100 -2.85 6.04 -10.71
N TYR A 101 -1.79 6.80 -10.47
CA TYR A 101 -1.91 8.24 -10.20
C TYR A 101 -1.69 9.08 -11.47
N GLY A 102 -2.50 10.11 -11.68
CA GLY A 102 -2.42 11.01 -12.84
C GLY A 102 -3.72 11.03 -13.65
N ALA A 103 -3.62 11.04 -14.98
CA ALA A 103 -4.78 11.10 -15.88
C ALA A 103 -5.74 9.89 -15.74
N TYR A 104 -5.25 8.80 -15.15
CA TYR A 104 -5.99 7.55 -14.93
C TYR A 104 -6.36 7.32 -13.45
N ALA A 105 -6.16 8.31 -12.59
CA ALA A 105 -6.53 8.18 -11.17
C ALA A 105 -8.04 8.02 -11.00
N ASP A 106 -8.44 7.01 -10.23
CA ASP A 106 -9.84 6.80 -9.91
C ASP A 106 -10.25 7.80 -8.82
N ALA A 107 -11.20 8.68 -9.14
CA ALA A 107 -11.71 9.66 -8.20
C ALA A 107 -12.28 9.01 -6.92
N SER A 108 -12.77 7.77 -7.00
CA SER A 108 -13.27 7.02 -5.85
C SER A 108 -12.14 6.65 -4.89
N VAL A 109 -10.95 6.30 -5.41
CA VAL A 109 -9.77 5.99 -4.59
C VAL A 109 -9.32 7.24 -3.84
N ASN A 110 -9.17 8.36 -4.55
CA ASN A 110 -8.77 9.63 -3.94
C ASN A 110 -9.76 10.06 -2.84
N ALA A 111 -11.06 10.05 -3.13
CA ALA A 111 -12.09 10.38 -2.14
C ALA A 111 -12.04 9.47 -0.90
N PHE A 112 -11.82 8.17 -1.11
CA PHE A 112 -11.73 7.19 -0.03
C PHE A 112 -10.51 7.43 0.87
N ILE A 113 -9.33 7.64 0.28
CA ILE A 113 -8.10 7.93 1.04
C ILE A 113 -8.25 9.24 1.82
N GLN A 114 -8.79 10.29 1.21
CA GLN A 114 -9.06 11.56 1.91
C GLN A 114 -10.00 11.35 3.10
N GLU A 115 -11.05 10.54 2.94
CA GLU A 115 -11.98 10.24 4.04
C GLU A 115 -11.28 9.51 5.19
N VAL A 116 -10.45 8.51 4.90
CA VAL A 116 -9.63 7.80 5.90
C VAL A 116 -8.72 8.78 6.65
N GLU A 117 -7.98 9.63 5.94
CA GLU A 117 -7.09 10.62 6.55
C GLU A 117 -7.84 11.64 7.42
N ASN A 118 -9.02 12.07 6.99
CA ASN A 118 -9.86 12.98 7.75
C ASN A 118 -10.36 12.35 9.06
N ILE A 119 -10.70 11.06 9.03
CA ILE A 119 -11.10 10.31 10.23
C ILE A 119 -9.93 10.19 11.20
N GLU A 120 -8.75 9.78 10.73
CA GLU A 120 -7.54 9.67 11.57
C GLU A 120 -7.17 11.02 12.23
N LYS A 121 -7.30 12.12 11.49
CA LYS A 121 -7.07 13.48 12.01
C LYS A 121 -8.06 13.86 13.10
N LYS A 122 -9.36 13.59 12.91
CA LYS A 122 -10.41 13.86 13.91
C LYS A 122 -10.19 13.09 15.21
N ILE A 123 -9.75 11.84 15.12
CA ILE A 123 -9.43 11.01 16.30
C ILE A 123 -8.27 11.62 17.09
N THR A 124 -7.25 12.14 16.39
CA THR A 124 -6.04 12.67 17.01
C THR A 124 -6.23 14.08 17.60
N ASP A 125 -7.03 14.92 16.94
CA ASP A 125 -7.31 16.31 17.37
C ASP A 125 -8.13 16.37 18.67
N SER A 126 -9.08 15.44 18.83
CA SER A 126 -9.99 15.42 19.98
C SER A 126 -9.30 15.02 21.32
N GLN A 127 -8.03 14.61 21.30
CA GLN A 127 -7.25 14.28 22.51
C GLN A 127 -6.26 15.39 22.94
N LYS A 128 -6.18 16.51 22.23
CA LYS A 128 -5.33 17.67 22.60
C LYS A 128 -6.09 18.83 23.26
N GLY A 129 -7.21 18.53 23.91
CA GLY A 129 -8.12 19.52 24.47
C GLY A 129 -8.58 19.24 25.90
N HIS A 130 -7.71 18.75 26.78
CA HIS A 130 -7.97 18.88 28.23
C HIS A 130 -6.67 18.74 29.04
N CYS A 131 -6.16 19.87 29.52
CA CYS A 131 -5.60 20.11 30.85
C CYS A 131 -5.21 21.59 30.91
#